data_AF-A0A933BEV7-F1
#
_entry.id   AF-A0A933BEV7-F1
#
_cell.length_a   1.000
_cell.length_b   1.000
_cell.length_c   1.000
_cell.angle_alpha   90.00
_cell.angle_beta   90.00
_cell.angle_gamma   90.00
#
_symmetry.space_group_name_H-M   'P 1'
#
loop_
_entity.id
_entity.type
_entity.pdbx_description
1 polymer ?
#
loop_
_entity_poly.entity_id
_entity_poly.type
_entity_poly.pdbx_seq_one_letter_code
_entity_poly.pdbx_strand_id
1 'polypeptide(L)'
;MESLGGSVIREVKDFLRELRTELPGLFDTRPRQPGPGLESPLREKARSLFTERVDYWRRRMGVSVGRIRIKDQRTLWGSCSNSGNLNFNWRASLAPIEVVDYLVIHELSHLFEMNHSPRFWRRVESWCPDWRRHRRWLLDNGPRLKATS
;
A
#
# COMPACT_ATOMS: atom_id res chain seq x y z
N MET A 1 -26.29 3.67 -26.68
CA MET A 1 -26.96 3.11 -25.48
C MET A 1 -26.68 1.63 -25.52
N GLU A 2 -25.94 1.02 -24.60
CA GLU A 2 -26.22 0.95 -23.16
C GLU A 2 -24.97 1.00 -22.27
N SER A 3 -25.21 1.33 -21.00
CA SER A 3 -24.28 1.63 -19.92
C SER A 3 -23.83 0.37 -19.18
N LEU A 4 -22.52 0.08 -19.14
CA LEU A 4 -21.92 -1.06 -18.42
C LEU A 4 -21.07 -0.67 -17.18
N GLY A 5 -21.18 0.56 -16.66
CA GLY A 5 -20.18 1.09 -15.71
C GLY A 5 -20.47 0.91 -14.21
N GLY A 6 -21.72 0.65 -13.81
CA GLY A 6 -22.13 0.58 -12.40
C GLY A 6 -21.67 -0.68 -11.64
N SER A 7 -21.14 -1.68 -12.37
CA SER A 7 -20.86 -3.04 -11.86
C SER A 7 -19.61 -3.12 -10.96
N VAL A 8 -18.55 -2.39 -11.29
CA VAL A 8 -17.22 -2.63 -10.69
C VAL A 8 -17.00 -1.88 -9.35
N ILE A 9 -17.68 -0.76 -9.13
CA ILE A 9 -17.63 -0.03 -7.84
C ILE A 9 -18.39 -0.80 -6.75
N ARG A 10 -19.36 -1.65 -7.16
CA ARG A 10 -20.02 -2.61 -6.28
C ARG A 10 -19.04 -3.71 -5.87
N GLU A 11 -18.38 -4.35 -6.84
CA GLU A 11 -17.40 -5.43 -6.60
C GLU A 11 -16.22 -5.09 -5.66
N VAL A 12 -15.65 -3.88 -5.72
CA VAL A 12 -14.51 -3.51 -4.85
C VAL A 12 -14.93 -3.19 -3.42
N LYS A 13 -16.10 -2.54 -3.25
CA LYS A 13 -16.67 -2.33 -1.92
C LYS A 13 -17.15 -3.65 -1.32
N ASP A 14 -17.64 -4.56 -2.15
CA ASP A 14 -18.05 -5.92 -1.76
C ASP A 14 -16.81 -6.75 -1.39
N PHE A 15 -15.70 -6.65 -2.15
CA PHE A 15 -14.43 -7.30 -1.83
C PHE A 15 -13.80 -6.82 -0.51
N LEU A 16 -13.81 -5.52 -0.25
CA LEU A 16 -13.32 -4.96 1.01
C LEU A 16 -14.28 -5.22 2.19
N ARG A 17 -15.56 -5.53 1.92
CA ARG A 17 -16.56 -5.90 2.91
C ARG A 17 -16.51 -7.40 3.23
N GLU A 18 -16.28 -8.26 2.24
CA GLU A 18 -16.03 -9.71 2.38
C GLU A 18 -14.75 -9.99 3.17
N LEU A 19 -13.63 -9.36 2.79
CA LEU A 19 -12.37 -9.48 3.53
C LEU A 19 -12.51 -9.10 5.01
N ARG A 20 -13.41 -8.17 5.33
CA ARG A 20 -13.68 -7.68 6.68
C ARG A 20 -14.50 -8.64 7.54
N THR A 21 -15.37 -9.45 6.93
CA THR A 21 -16.21 -10.45 7.61
C THR A 21 -15.46 -11.76 7.86
N GLU A 22 -14.62 -12.18 6.91
CA GLU A 22 -13.89 -13.46 7.00
C GLU A 22 -12.64 -13.41 7.88
N LEU A 23 -12.03 -12.23 8.04
CA LEU A 23 -10.82 -12.04 8.85
C LEU A 23 -11.01 -10.92 9.88
N PRO A 24 -11.85 -11.10 10.92
CA PRO A 24 -12.17 -10.03 11.87
C PRO A 24 -10.94 -9.53 12.66
N GLY A 25 -9.92 -10.38 12.89
CA GLY A 25 -8.65 -10.00 13.51
C GLY A 25 -7.69 -9.19 12.61
N LEU A 26 -7.92 -9.17 11.29
CA LEU A 26 -7.16 -8.36 10.33
C LEU A 26 -7.52 -6.87 10.44
N PHE A 27 -8.64 -6.55 11.08
CA PHE A 27 -9.20 -5.20 11.19
C PHE A 27 -9.32 -4.70 12.64
N ASP A 28 -8.45 -5.13 13.56
CA ASP A 28 -8.27 -4.44 14.84
C ASP A 28 -7.77 -3.01 14.58
N THR A 29 -8.63 -2.03 14.83
CA THR A 29 -8.44 -0.61 14.48
C THR A 29 -7.59 0.15 15.49
N ARG A 30 -7.20 -0.47 16.61
CA ARG A 30 -6.41 0.17 17.65
C ARG A 30 -4.95 0.36 17.20
N PRO A 31 -4.34 1.54 17.39
CA PRO A 31 -2.92 1.75 17.13
C PRO A 31 -2.07 0.76 17.94
N ARG A 32 -1.10 0.08 17.31
CA ARG A 32 -0.07 -0.66 18.04
C ARG A 32 0.86 0.37 18.68
N GLN A 33 1.03 0.30 19.99
CA GLN A 33 2.03 1.10 20.69
C GLN A 33 3.43 0.57 20.32
N PRO A 34 4.40 1.45 19.99
CA PRO A 34 5.75 1.01 19.65
C PRO A 34 6.40 0.28 20.83
N GLY A 35 7.01 -0.88 20.57
CA GLY A 35 7.88 -1.56 21.56
C GLY A 35 9.25 -0.87 21.63
N PRO A 36 9.92 -0.79 22.80
CA PRO A 36 11.21 -0.11 22.89
C PRO A 36 12.35 -0.97 22.32
N GLY A 37 13.28 -0.37 21.56
CA GLY A 37 14.64 -0.90 21.33
C GLY A 37 15.07 -1.05 19.86
N LEU A 38 14.46 -1.96 19.09
CA LEU A 38 14.86 -2.28 17.70
C LEU A 38 14.05 -1.56 16.61
N GLU A 39 12.88 -1.00 16.95
CA GLU A 39 12.03 -0.35 15.96
C GLU A 39 12.68 0.90 15.35
N SER A 40 13.53 1.61 16.09
CA SER A 40 14.10 2.89 15.64
C SER A 40 15.06 2.75 14.44
N PRO A 41 16.11 1.87 14.46
CA PRO A 41 16.98 1.68 13.30
C PRO A 41 16.29 1.10 12.07
N LEU A 42 15.34 0.18 12.26
CA LEU A 42 14.58 -0.42 11.14
C LEU A 42 13.62 0.59 10.52
N ARG A 43 12.97 1.44 11.34
CA ARG A 43 12.13 2.53 10.83
C ARG A 43 12.94 3.56 10.06
N GLU A 44 14.18 3.84 10.46
CA GLU A 44 15.04 4.76 9.71
C GLU A 44 15.48 4.15 8.38
N LYS A 45 15.89 2.87 8.36
CA LYS A 45 16.15 2.15 7.10
C LYS A 45 14.92 2.12 6.19
N ALA A 46 13.75 1.86 6.74
CA ALA A 46 12.49 1.91 5.99
C ALA A 46 12.22 3.32 5.45
N ARG A 47 12.51 4.37 6.22
CA ARG A 47 12.39 5.76 5.76
C ARG A 47 13.30 6.03 4.57
N SER A 48 14.58 5.67 4.66
CA SER A 48 15.53 5.84 3.56
C SER A 48 15.05 5.08 2.33
N LEU A 49 14.69 3.80 2.49
CA LEU A 49 14.20 2.95 1.40
C LEU A 49 12.97 3.54 0.73
N PHE A 50 11.89 3.81 1.48
CA PHE A 50 10.66 4.33 0.89
C PHE A 50 10.86 5.71 0.28
N THR A 51 11.70 6.57 0.86
CA THR A 51 12.01 7.88 0.27
C THR A 51 12.72 7.71 -1.07
N GLU A 52 13.72 6.84 -1.15
CA GLU A 52 14.44 6.53 -2.38
C GLU A 52 13.50 5.95 -3.45
N ARG A 53 12.70 4.94 -3.09
CA ARG A 53 11.79 4.28 -4.04
C ARG A 53 10.67 5.21 -4.51
N VAL A 54 10.12 6.03 -3.62
CA VAL A 54 9.15 7.08 -4.00
C VAL A 54 9.80 8.08 -4.96
N ASP A 55 11.03 8.52 -4.68
CA ASP A 55 11.73 9.46 -5.55
C ASP A 55 12.04 8.87 -6.93
N TYR A 56 12.43 7.60 -6.98
CA TYR A 56 12.66 6.84 -8.21
C TYR A 56 11.39 6.75 -9.08
N TRP A 57 10.25 6.38 -8.49
CA TRP A 57 9.00 6.16 -9.22
C TRP A 57 8.26 7.45 -9.52
N ARG A 58 8.23 8.42 -8.60
CA ARG A 58 7.53 9.70 -8.84
C ARG A 58 8.09 10.43 -10.05
N ARG A 59 9.41 10.36 -10.27
CA ARG A 59 10.07 10.95 -11.45
C ARG A 59 9.65 10.26 -12.75
N ARG A 60 9.57 8.93 -12.75
CA ARG A 60 9.13 8.15 -13.93
C ARG A 60 7.66 8.35 -14.23
N MET A 61 6.83 8.37 -13.18
CA MET A 61 5.39 8.55 -13.29
C MET A 61 4.97 10.02 -13.54
N GLY A 62 5.91 10.96 -13.44
CA GLY A 62 5.65 12.38 -13.64
C GLY A 62 4.73 13.00 -12.59
N VAL A 63 4.88 12.61 -11.31
CA VAL A 63 4.03 13.08 -10.21
C VAL A 63 4.82 13.75 -9.09
N SER A 64 4.13 14.65 -8.39
CA SER A 64 4.59 15.28 -7.16
C SER A 64 3.90 14.66 -5.95
N VAL A 65 4.65 14.52 -4.85
CA VAL A 65 4.15 13.98 -3.58
C VAL A 65 4.28 15.02 -2.48
N GLY A 66 3.42 14.93 -1.49
CA GLY A 66 3.53 15.67 -0.23
C GLY A 66 4.50 14.97 0.73
N ARG A 67 4.12 14.90 2.01
CA ARG A 67 4.96 14.29 3.05
C ARG A 67 4.94 12.76 2.93
N ILE A 68 6.10 12.14 3.17
CA ILE A 68 6.26 10.71 3.34
C ILE A 68 6.38 10.42 4.84
N ARG A 69 5.54 9.52 5.36
CA ARG A 69 5.57 9.11 6.77
C ARG A 69 5.72 7.61 6.89
N ILE A 70 6.62 7.20 7.76
CA ILE A 70 6.79 5.79 8.15
C ILE A 70 6.00 5.54 9.42
N LYS A 71 5.09 4.56 9.37
CA LYS A 71 4.15 4.22 10.44
C LYS A 71 4.27 2.75 10.81
N ASP A 72 3.60 2.39 11.90
CA ASP A 72 3.38 1.00 12.27
C ASP A 72 1.87 0.73 12.37
N GLN A 73 1.26 0.49 11.21
CA GLN A 73 -0.18 0.32 11.11
C GLN A 73 -0.53 -1.17 11.08
N ARG A 74 -1.43 -1.60 11.98
CA ARG A 74 -1.88 -3.01 12.02
C ARG A 74 -2.49 -3.47 10.70
N THR A 75 -3.27 -2.61 10.06
CA THR A 75 -4.11 -3.00 8.93
C THR A 75 -3.52 -2.63 7.57
N LEU A 76 -2.88 -1.45 7.46
CA LEU A 76 -2.41 -0.91 6.18
C LEU A 76 -0.93 -1.15 5.93
N TRP A 77 -0.60 -1.39 4.66
CA TRP A 77 0.78 -1.39 4.14
C TRP A 77 1.19 -0.01 3.65
N GLY A 78 0.27 0.72 3.03
CA GLY A 78 0.44 2.11 2.61
C GLY A 78 -0.90 2.86 2.58
N SER A 79 -0.83 4.16 2.34
CA SER A 79 -1.99 5.01 2.04
C SER A 79 -1.56 6.32 1.39
N CYS A 80 -2.37 6.86 0.49
CA CYS A 80 -2.23 8.20 -0.08
C CYS A 80 -3.44 9.08 0.31
N SER A 81 -3.19 10.34 0.70
CA SER A 81 -4.26 11.34 0.90
C SER A 81 -4.57 12.10 -0.39
N ASN A 82 -5.74 12.75 -0.47
CA ASN A 82 -6.07 13.66 -1.58
C ASN A 82 -5.07 14.81 -1.77
N SER A 83 -4.39 15.20 -0.68
CA SER A 83 -3.29 16.17 -0.69
C SER A 83 -1.91 15.57 -1.03
N GLY A 84 -1.86 14.31 -1.48
CA GLY A 84 -0.65 13.63 -1.93
C GLY A 84 0.32 13.23 -0.83
N ASN A 85 -0.10 13.19 0.45
CA ASN A 85 0.76 12.67 1.52
C ASN A 85 0.73 11.14 1.50
N LEU A 86 1.90 10.53 1.56
CA LEU A 86 2.08 9.08 1.55
C LEU A 86 2.41 8.58 2.96
N ASN A 87 1.78 7.49 3.36
CA ASN A 87 2.19 6.73 4.53
C ASN A 87 2.59 5.32 4.11
N PHE A 88 3.62 4.77 4.74
CA PHE A 88 4.03 3.38 4.56
C PHE A 88 4.23 2.72 5.92
N ASN A 89 3.87 1.44 6.03
CA ASN A 89 4.22 0.63 7.19
C ASN A 89 5.70 0.24 7.10
N TRP A 90 6.49 0.52 8.13
CA TRP A 90 7.92 0.21 8.12
C TRP A 90 8.21 -1.27 7.86
N ARG A 91 7.34 -2.18 8.32
CA ARG A 91 7.52 -3.63 8.14
C ARG A 91 7.43 -4.06 6.67
N ALA A 92 6.82 -3.27 5.80
CA ALA A 92 6.87 -3.53 4.36
C ALA A 92 8.29 -3.41 3.79
N SER A 93 9.21 -2.70 4.46
CA SER A 93 10.61 -2.64 4.05
C SER A 93 11.35 -3.97 4.18
N LEU A 94 10.76 -4.96 4.87
CA LEU A 94 11.29 -6.32 5.00
C LEU A 94 10.87 -7.23 3.83
N ALA A 95 10.00 -6.74 2.95
CA ALA A 95 9.60 -7.46 1.75
C ALA A 95 10.69 -7.39 0.66
N PRO A 96 10.68 -8.30 -0.33
CA PRO A 96 11.47 -8.17 -1.53
C PRO A 96 11.29 -6.81 -2.20
N ILE A 97 12.34 -6.29 -2.83
CA ILE A 97 12.35 -4.91 -3.36
C ILE A 97 11.25 -4.67 -4.40
N GLU A 98 10.91 -5.69 -5.19
CA GLU A 98 9.83 -5.64 -6.19
C GLU A 98 8.45 -5.51 -5.54
N VAL A 99 8.28 -6.03 -4.32
CA VAL A 99 7.03 -5.89 -3.55
C VAL A 99 6.94 -4.50 -2.92
N VAL A 100 8.08 -3.95 -2.47
CA VAL A 100 8.18 -2.56 -2.02
C VAL A 100 7.85 -1.60 -3.18
N ASP A 101 8.41 -1.85 -4.37
CA ASP A 101 8.14 -1.07 -5.56
C ASP A 101 6.68 -1.11 -5.98
N TYR A 102 6.07 -2.29 -5.98
CA TYR A 102 4.63 -2.44 -6.20
C TYR A 102 3.82 -1.56 -5.22
N LEU A 103 4.17 -1.59 -3.93
CA LEU A 103 3.46 -0.79 -2.92
C LEU A 103 3.65 0.72 -3.18
N VAL A 104 4.84 1.16 -3.55
CA VAL A 104 5.09 2.58 -3.91
C VAL A 104 4.29 2.98 -5.14
N ILE A 105 4.30 2.17 -6.20
CA ILE A 105 3.52 2.41 -7.43
C ILE A 105 2.02 2.46 -7.12
N HIS A 106 1.54 1.60 -6.23
CA HIS A 106 0.15 1.59 -5.77
C HIS A 106 -0.23 2.93 -5.13
N GLU A 107 0.57 3.41 -4.18
CA GLU A 107 0.29 4.67 -3.49
C GLU A 107 0.45 5.89 -4.43
N LEU A 108 1.42 5.88 -5.35
CA LEU A 108 1.56 6.94 -6.35
C LEU A 108 0.42 6.94 -7.36
N SER A 109 -0.15 5.76 -7.68
CA SER A 109 -1.29 5.66 -8.59
C SER A 109 -2.55 6.31 -8.01
N HIS A 110 -2.66 6.40 -6.69
CA HIS A 110 -3.76 7.11 -6.05
C HIS A 110 -3.78 8.60 -6.38
N LEU A 111 -2.65 9.23 -6.68
CA LEU A 111 -2.58 10.65 -7.11
C LEU A 111 -3.39 10.93 -8.38
N PHE A 112 -3.70 9.90 -9.18
CA PHE A 112 -4.54 10.01 -10.37
C PHE A 112 -5.95 9.48 -10.16
N GLU A 113 -6.12 8.47 -9.30
CA GLU A 113 -7.39 7.80 -9.05
C GLU A 113 -7.45 7.32 -7.59
N MET A 114 -8.24 7.99 -6.76
CA MET A 114 -8.26 7.75 -5.31
C MET A 114 -8.97 6.46 -4.89
N ASN A 115 -9.68 5.80 -5.82
CA ASN A 115 -10.36 4.53 -5.59
C ASN A 115 -9.70 3.40 -6.41
N HIS A 116 -9.93 2.14 -6.05
CA HIS A 116 -9.38 0.98 -6.77
C HIS A 116 -10.23 0.57 -8.00
N SER A 117 -10.71 1.53 -8.79
CA SER A 117 -11.46 1.25 -10.03
C SER A 117 -10.60 0.54 -11.08
N PRO A 118 -11.18 0.04 -12.18
CA PRO A 118 -10.40 -0.48 -13.31
C PRO A 118 -9.37 0.51 -13.86
N ARG A 119 -9.64 1.83 -13.78
CA ARG A 119 -8.68 2.85 -14.20
C ARG A 119 -7.45 2.87 -13.31
N PHE A 120 -7.64 2.73 -12.00
CA PHE A 120 -6.55 2.60 -11.04
C PHE A 120 -5.70 1.37 -11.35
N TRP A 121 -6.31 0.19 -11.51
CA TRP A 121 -5.55 -1.04 -11.74
C TRP A 121 -4.82 -1.04 -13.09
N ARG A 122 -5.40 -0.48 -14.15
CA ARG A 122 -4.70 -0.29 -15.42
C ARG A 122 -3.45 0.59 -15.27
N ARG A 123 -3.51 1.61 -14.41
CA ARG A 123 -2.36 2.46 -14.13
C ARG A 123 -1.30 1.73 -13.32
N VAL A 124 -1.68 0.95 -12.31
CA VAL A 124 -0.72 0.11 -11.58
C VAL A 124 -0.04 -0.86 -12.55
N GLU A 125 -0.81 -1.53 -13.41
CA GLU A 125 -0.33 -2.51 -14.38
C GLU A 125 0.62 -1.90 -15.42
N SER A 126 0.41 -0.64 -15.84
CA SER A 126 1.32 0.03 -16.78
C SER A 126 2.73 0.28 -16.23
N TRP A 127 2.87 0.36 -14.90
CA TRP A 127 4.16 0.57 -14.23
C TRP A 127 4.70 -0.70 -13.57
N CYS A 128 3.83 -1.65 -13.24
CA CYS A 128 4.14 -2.91 -12.59
C CYS A 128 3.26 -4.03 -13.18
N PRO A 129 3.66 -4.64 -14.31
CA PRO A 129 2.88 -5.70 -14.94
C PRO A 129 2.61 -6.90 -14.01
N ASP A 130 3.58 -7.24 -13.15
CA ASP A 130 3.50 -8.35 -12.19
C ASP A 130 2.78 -7.99 -10.87
N TRP A 131 2.05 -6.87 -10.81
CA TRP A 131 1.42 -6.38 -9.57
C TRP A 131 0.56 -7.42 -8.84
N ARG A 132 -0.10 -8.32 -9.58
CA ARG A 132 -0.93 -9.40 -9.00
C ARG A 132 -0.08 -10.36 -8.16
N ARG A 133 1.12 -10.68 -8.63
CA ARG A 133 2.09 -11.54 -7.91
C ARG A 133 2.59 -10.84 -6.64
N HIS A 134 2.96 -9.57 -6.72
CA HIS A 134 3.42 -8.82 -5.55
C HIS A 134 2.32 -8.60 -4.51
N ARG A 135 1.10 -8.33 -4.96
CA ARG A 135 -0.08 -8.26 -4.10
C ARG A 135 -0.32 -9.60 -3.38
N ARG A 136 -0.24 -10.72 -4.11
CA ARG A 136 -0.37 -12.05 -3.52
C ARG A 136 0.70 -12.31 -2.48
N TRP A 137 1.96 -11.95 -2.78
CA TRP A 137 3.05 -12.07 -1.83
C TRP A 137 2.78 -11.34 -0.51
N LEU A 138 2.24 -10.10 -0.56
CA LEU A 138 1.87 -9.34 0.65
C LEU A 138 0.73 -9.99 1.43
N LEU A 139 -0.22 -10.63 0.77
CA LEU A 139 -1.30 -11.36 1.44
C LEU A 139 -0.75 -12.59 2.18
N ASP A 140 0.15 -13.34 1.54
CA ASP A 140 0.68 -14.59 2.08
C ASP A 140 1.73 -14.37 3.18
N ASN A 141 2.58 -13.35 3.04
CA ASN A 141 3.71 -13.11 3.95
C ASN A 141 3.45 -11.96 4.94
N GLY A 142 2.45 -11.13 4.67
CA GLY A 142 2.14 -9.96 5.46
C GLY A 142 1.88 -10.22 6.95
N PRO A 143 1.14 -11.27 7.33
CA PRO A 143 0.94 -11.61 8.74
C PRO A 143 2.27 -11.86 9.48
N ARG A 144 3.22 -12.56 8.85
CA ARG A 144 4.55 -12.81 9.43
C ARG A 144 5.34 -11.53 9.61
N LEU A 145 5.35 -10.67 8.60
CA LEU A 145 6.01 -9.37 8.68
C LEU A 145 5.46 -8.50 9.83
N LYS A 146 4.13 -8.49 10.01
CA LYS A 146 3.43 -7.75 11.08
C LYS A 146 3.60 -8.35 12.48
N ALA A 147 3.95 -9.63 12.55
CA ALA A 147 4.23 -10.33 13.80
C ALA A 147 5.64 -10.06 14.34
N THR A 148 6.58 -9.58 13.52
CA THR A 148 7.94 -9.25 13.96
C THR A 148 7.91 -8.25 15.11
N SER A 149 8.44 -8.66 16.26
CA SER A 149 8.55 -7.88 17.51
C SER A 149 9.67 -6.85 17.46
#